data_AF-A0A8I2K0I1-F1
#
_entry.id   AF-A0A8I2K0I1-F1
#
_cell.length_a   1.000
_cell.length_b   1.000
_cell.length_c   1.000
_cell.angle_alpha   90.00
_cell.angle_beta   90.00
_cell.angle_gamma   90.00
#
_symmetry.space_group_name_H-M   'P 1'
#
loop_
_entity.id
_entity.type
_entity.pdbx_description
1 polymer ?
#
loop_
_entity_poly.entity_id
_entity_poly.type
_entity_poly.pdbx_seq_one_letter_code
_entity_poly.pdbx_strand_id
1 'polypeptide(L)' 'LNGDYLSDALAAQVGGIGIAPGGNINYDTGHAIFEATHGTAPKYANQDKVNPGSLLLSGEMMLRYLGWA' A
#
# COMPACT_ATOMS: atom_id res chain seq x y z
N LEU A 1 -12.48 -11.08 0.62
CA LEU A 1 -12.53 -11.57 2.02
C LEU A 1 -11.30 -12.40 2.37
N ASN A 2 -11.08 -13.58 1.76
CA ASN A 2 -9.87 -14.37 2.09
C ASN A 2 -8.55 -13.62 1.82
N GLY A 3 -8.50 -12.84 0.74
CA GLY A 3 -7.33 -12.01 0.42
C GLY A 3 -7.01 -10.97 1.48
N ASP A 4 -8.04 -10.34 2.06
CA ASP A 4 -7.94 -9.31 3.09
C ASP A 4 -7.35 -9.89 4.40
N TYR A 5 -7.93 -10.99 4.89
CA TYR A 5 -7.40 -11.67 6.07
C TYR A 5 -5.97 -12.18 5.89
N LEU A 6 -5.66 -12.70 4.69
CA LEU A 6 -4.34 -13.25 4.42
C LEU A 6 -3.29 -12.14 4.25
N SER A 7 -3.60 -11.06 3.56
CA SER A 7 -2.66 -9.94 3.36
C SER A 7 -2.31 -9.27 4.68
N ASP A 8 -3.30 -9.08 5.57
CA ASP A 8 -3.06 -8.50 6.89
C ASP A 8 -2.24 -9.42 7.79
N ALA A 9 -2.51 -10.72 7.77
CA ALA A 9 -1.73 -11.71 8.51
C ALA A 9 -0.25 -11.73 8.05
N LEU A 10 -0.01 -11.67 6.74
CA LEU A 10 1.34 -11.64 6.17
C LEU A 10 2.05 -10.31 6.48
N ALA A 11 1.35 -9.18 6.35
CA ALA A 11 1.89 -7.87 6.72
C ALA A 11 2.26 -7.83 8.21
N ALA A 12 1.43 -8.41 9.08
CA ALA A 12 1.72 -8.54 10.50
C ALA A 12 2.93 -9.43 10.79
N GLN A 13 3.06 -10.57 10.09
CA GLN A 13 4.15 -11.52 10.28
C GLN A 13 5.53 -10.91 10.04
N VAL A 14 5.63 -9.94 9.11
CA VAL A 14 6.89 -9.24 8.80
C VAL A 14 7.07 -7.93 9.58
N GLY A 15 6.17 -7.61 10.52
CA GLY A 15 6.16 -6.34 11.24
C GLY A 15 5.77 -5.14 10.37
N GLY A 16 5.12 -5.40 9.23
CA GLY A 16 4.93 -4.47 8.12
C GLY A 16 3.53 -3.85 8.01
N ILE A 17 2.65 -3.97 9.00
CA ILE A 17 1.26 -3.45 8.93
C ILE A 17 1.22 -1.96 8.52
N GLY A 18 2.19 -1.15 8.96
CA GLY A 18 2.28 0.27 8.61
C GLY A 18 3.04 0.60 7.33
N ILE A 19 3.62 -0.40 6.64
CA ILE A 19 4.50 -0.20 5.47
C ILE A 19 4.16 -1.08 4.27
N ALA A 20 3.23 -2.02 4.38
CA ALA A 20 2.82 -2.88 3.28
C ALA A 20 2.27 -2.02 2.12
N PRO A 21 2.74 -2.21 0.86
CA PRO A 21 2.23 -1.46 -0.28
C PRO A 21 0.92 -2.06 -0.82
N GLY A 22 0.12 -1.24 -1.52
CA GLY A 22 -1.17 -1.62 -2.07
C GLY A 22 -1.30 -1.25 -3.55
N GLY A 23 -1.91 -2.15 -4.33
CA GLY A 23 -2.16 -1.94 -5.76
C GLY A 23 -3.42 -2.67 -6.21
N ASN A 24 -4.40 -1.92 -6.71
CA ASN A 24 -5.63 -2.40 -7.32
C ASN A 24 -5.49 -2.27 -8.84
N ILE A 25 -5.32 -3.39 -9.56
CA ILE A 25 -4.99 -3.40 -10.98
C ILE A 25 -6.06 -4.16 -11.77
N ASN A 26 -6.57 -3.52 -12.82
CA ASN A 26 -7.33 -4.18 -13.87
C ASN A 26 -6.41 -4.41 -15.08
N TYR A 27 -5.92 -5.65 -15.20
CA TYR A 27 -4.96 -6.01 -16.26
C TYR A 27 -5.56 -6.03 -17.68
N ASP A 28 -6.88 -6.17 -17.81
CA ASP A 28 -7.55 -6.21 -19.13
C ASP A 28 -7.63 -4.83 -19.77
N THR A 29 -7.85 -3.80 -18.95
CA THR A 29 -8.00 -2.41 -19.41
C THR A 29 -6.76 -1.56 -19.17
N GLY A 30 -5.82 -2.05 -18.36
CA GLY A 30 -4.60 -1.34 -17.98
C GLY A 30 -4.80 -0.29 -16.88
N HIS A 31 -6.00 -0.12 -16.32
CA HIS A 31 -6.23 0.82 -15.22
C HIS A 31 -5.70 0.27 -13.89
N ALA A 32 -5.02 1.12 -13.12
CA ALA A 32 -4.49 0.75 -11.81
C ALA A 32 -4.58 1.91 -10.80
N ILE A 33 -4.80 1.57 -9.52
CA ILE A 33 -4.73 2.48 -8.38
C ILE A 33 -3.71 1.93 -7.40
N PHE A 34 -2.74 2.75 -7.00
CA PHE A 34 -1.73 2.40 -5.99
C PHE A 34 -1.95 3.27 -4.76
N GLU A 35 -2.02 2.65 -3.59
CA GLU A 35 -2.45 3.32 -2.36
C GLU A 35 -1.74 2.76 -1.13
N ALA A 36 -1.68 3.58 -0.07
CA ALA A 36 -1.27 3.08 1.23
C ALA A 36 -2.30 2.06 1.75
N THR A 37 -1.84 0.92 2.25
CA THR A 37 -2.73 -0.14 2.75
C THR A 37 -3.26 0.15 4.15
N HIS A 38 -2.54 0.97 4.92
CA HIS A 38 -2.98 1.37 6.25
C HIS A 38 -4.12 2.41 6.19
N GLY A 39 -4.92 2.46 7.25
CA GLY A 39 -6.00 3.45 7.40
C GLY A 39 -5.50 4.89 7.61
N THR A 40 -6.45 5.81 7.77
CA THR A 40 -6.21 7.27 7.78
C THR A 40 -5.50 7.82 9.03
N ALA A 41 -5.39 7.04 10.11
CA ALA A 41 -4.73 7.41 11.37
C ALA A 41 -5.02 8.86 11.86
N PRO A 42 -6.30 9.28 12.01
CA PRO A 42 -6.69 10.69 12.16
C PRO A 42 -6.12 11.36 13.42
N LYS A 43 -5.80 10.58 14.46
CA LYS A 43 -5.14 11.04 15.69
C LYS A 43 -3.81 11.77 15.42
N TYR A 44 -3.15 11.48 14.31
CA TYR A 44 -1.84 12.01 13.95
C TYR A 44 -1.87 12.94 12.71
N ALA A 45 -3.07 13.31 12.24
CA ALA A 45 -3.21 14.23 11.11
C ALA A 45 -2.52 15.58 11.40
N ASN A 46 -1.83 16.12 10.41
CA ASN A 46 -1.08 17.39 10.47
C ASN A 46 0.04 17.45 11.51
N GLN A 47 0.52 16.31 12.02
CA GLN A 47 1.61 16.28 13.00
C GLN A 47 2.96 15.88 12.42
N ASP A 48 2.99 15.44 11.16
CA ASP A 48 4.21 14.97 10.46
C ASP A 48 4.99 13.88 11.24
N LYS A 49 4.24 12.88 11.74
CA LYS A 49 4.77 11.79 12.59
C LYS A 49 4.48 10.39 12.07
N VAL A 50 3.66 10.27 11.03
CA VAL A 50 3.26 8.96 10.49
C VAL A 50 4.31 8.44 9.52
N ASN A 51 4.43 7.12 9.44
CA ASN A 51 5.38 6.48 8.53
C ASN A 51 4.86 6.57 7.08
N PRO A 52 5.58 7.22 6.14
CA PRO A 52 5.14 7.34 4.75
C PRO A 52 5.46 6.09 3.90
N GLY A 53 6.10 5.06 4.48
CA GLY A 53 6.68 3.93 3.77
C GLY A 53 5.70 3.14 2.91
N SER A 54 4.47 2.92 3.39
CA SER A 54 3.43 2.23 2.61
C SER A 54 3.11 2.98 1.32
N LEU A 55 2.97 4.31 1.37
CA LEU A 55 2.69 5.12 0.18
C LEU A 55 3.89 5.16 -0.77
N LEU A 56 5.11 5.28 -0.25
CA LEU A 56 6.33 5.28 -1.07
C LEU A 56 6.51 3.95 -1.81
N LEU A 57 6.34 2.82 -1.13
CA LEU A 57 6.44 1.50 -1.74
C LEU A 57 5.30 1.24 -2.75
N SER A 58 4.11 1.78 -2.51
CA SER A 58 3.01 1.72 -3.47
C SER A 58 3.30 2.57 -4.71
N GLY A 59 3.93 3.73 -4.55
CA GLY A 59 4.42 4.55 -5.66
C GLY A 59 5.52 3.85 -6.45
N GLU A 60 6.39 3.09 -5.79
CA GLU A 60 7.41 2.27 -6.46
C GLU A 60 6.76 1.14 -7.29
N MET A 61 5.71 0.49 -6.78
CA MET A 61 4.92 -0.47 -7.56
C MET A 61 4.26 0.18 -8.78
N MET A 62 3.79 1.42 -8.66
CA MET A 62 3.27 2.20 -9.79
C MET A 62 4.34 2.43 -10.85
N LEU A 63 5.56 2.83 -10.46
CA LEU A 63 6.66 3.04 -11.41
C LEU A 63 7.00 1.76 -12.18
N ARG A 64 7.05 0.62 -11.49
CA ARG A 64 7.20 -0.70 -12.15
C ARG A 64 6.06 -0.98 -13.14
N TYR A 65 4.82 -0.70 -12.74
CA TYR A 65 3.64 -0.88 -13.60
C TYR A 65 3.68 -0.01 -14.86
N LEU A 66 4.23 1.21 -14.76
CA LEU A 66 4.45 2.12 -15.90
C LEU A 66 5.67 1.75 -16.77
N GLY A 67 6.45 0.74 -16.38
CA GLY A 67 7.69 0.34 -17.08
C GLY A 67 8.87 1.28 -16.84
N TRP A 68 8.87 2.05 -15.73
CA TRP A 68 9.89 3.02 -15.37
C TRP A 68 10.83 2.47 -14.27
N ALA A 69 11.25 1.22 -14.42
CA ALA A 69 12.11 0.50 -13.48
C ALA A 69 13.58 0.49 -13.90
#